data_AF-A0A9J7EII6-F1
#
_entry.id   AF-A0A9J7EII6-F1
#
_cell.length_a   1.000
_cell.length_b   1.000
_cell.length_c   1.000
_cell.angle_alpha   90.00
_cell.angle_beta   90.00
_cell.angle_gamma   90.00
#
_symmetry.space_group_name_H-M   'P 1'
#
loop_
_entity.id
_entity.type
_entity.pdbx_description
1 polymer ?
#
loop_
_entity_poly.entity_id
_entity_poly.type
_entity_poly.pdbx_seq_one_letter_code
_entity_poly.pdbx_strand_id
1 'polypeptide(L)'
;MLQAVAGAAHPRTPRAVLHLENYHRLHAVLSALRLPALEALRRECRARYSDALRAYVTQYFGRPLEKLTQFFEGVSEAVAQGVREDEVCYRAAFSKHELRRVLAMYPAHEVRKSLHRLYRTVEKHLSEEGGLLQVVWRAMQEEFIAQHVALQARIAACYPAAGLTLPLTTQHILDAFSDIAREH
;
A
#
# COMPACT_ATOMS: atom_id res chain seq x y z
N MET A 1 -9.43 -13.90 -31.08
CA MET A 1 -10.31 -13.28 -30.06
C MET A 1 -9.61 -12.98 -28.73
N LEU A 2 -8.83 -13.89 -28.15
CA LEU A 2 -8.12 -13.63 -26.88
C LEU A 2 -7.11 -12.46 -26.92
N GLN A 3 -6.46 -12.22 -28.07
CA GLN A 3 -5.54 -11.08 -28.24
C GLN A 3 -6.26 -9.71 -28.32
N ALA A 4 -7.52 -9.67 -28.77
CA ALA A 4 -8.28 -8.42 -28.90
C ALA A 4 -8.73 -7.88 -27.53
N VAL A 5 -9.02 -8.77 -26.58
CA VAL A 5 -9.36 -8.41 -25.19
C VAL A 5 -8.13 -7.97 -24.41
N ALA A 6 -6.94 -8.49 -24.75
CA ALA A 6 -5.70 -8.12 -24.06
C ALA A 6 -5.30 -6.65 -24.27
N GLY A 7 -5.75 -6.00 -25.35
CA GLY A 7 -5.48 -4.60 -25.68
C GLY A 7 -6.66 -3.63 -25.46
N ALA A 8 -7.83 -4.13 -25.05
CA ALA A 8 -9.00 -3.29 -24.83
C ALA A 8 -8.88 -2.53 -23.50
N ALA A 9 -8.22 -1.37 -23.52
CA ALA A 9 -8.33 -0.41 -22.44
C ALA A 9 -9.75 0.18 -22.46
N HIS A 10 -10.59 -0.17 -21.49
CA HIS A 10 -11.89 0.50 -21.35
C HIS A 10 -11.62 1.98 -21.00
N PRO A 11 -12.10 2.95 -21.80
CA PRO A 11 -11.73 4.35 -21.65
C PRO A 11 -12.16 4.97 -20.31
N ARG A 12 -13.08 4.32 -19.58
CA ARG A 12 -13.60 4.81 -18.28
C ARG A 12 -13.21 3.96 -17.07
N THR A 13 -12.73 2.72 -17.26
CA THR A 13 -12.49 1.79 -16.13
C THR A 13 -11.13 1.12 -16.31
N PRO A 14 -10.15 1.44 -15.46
CA PRO A 14 -8.83 0.85 -15.54
C PRO A 14 -8.85 -0.68 -15.45
N ARG A 15 -7.93 -1.33 -16.15
CA ARG A 15 -7.85 -2.80 -16.23
C ARG A 15 -7.71 -3.46 -14.86
N ALA A 16 -6.97 -2.84 -13.93
CA ALA A 16 -6.80 -3.36 -12.58
C ALA A 16 -8.12 -3.39 -11.79
N VAL A 17 -8.98 -2.38 -11.93
CA VAL A 17 -10.34 -2.37 -11.35
C VAL A 17 -11.15 -3.52 -11.92
N LEU A 18 -11.19 -3.64 -13.25
CA LEU A 18 -11.99 -4.65 -13.93
C LEU A 18 -11.56 -6.08 -13.56
N HIS A 19 -10.25 -6.35 -13.51
CA HIS A 19 -9.75 -7.65 -13.07
C HIS A 19 -10.11 -7.91 -11.61
N LEU A 20 -9.95 -6.92 -10.72
CA LEU A 20 -10.23 -7.08 -9.31
C LEU A 20 -11.70 -7.41 -9.05
N GLU A 21 -12.62 -6.63 -9.61
CA GLU A 21 -14.06 -6.84 -9.44
C GLU A 21 -14.52 -8.19 -10.01
N ASN A 22 -14.04 -8.54 -11.21
CA ASN A 22 -14.40 -9.81 -11.83
C ASN A 22 -13.91 -11.01 -11.03
N TYR A 23 -12.65 -10.99 -10.56
CA TYR A 23 -12.13 -12.08 -9.74
C TYR A 23 -12.77 -12.13 -8.36
N HIS A 24 -13.13 -10.98 -7.75
CA HIS A 24 -13.87 -10.94 -6.50
C HIS A 24 -15.23 -11.65 -6.63
N ARG A 25 -16.00 -11.31 -7.67
CA ARG A 25 -17.30 -11.93 -7.94
C ARG A 25 -17.19 -13.41 -8.29
N LEU A 26 -16.25 -13.76 -9.18
CA LEU A 26 -16.02 -15.17 -9.55
C LEU A 26 -15.61 -16.01 -8.34
N HIS A 27 -14.72 -15.49 -7.50
CA HIS A 27 -14.29 -16.17 -6.29
C HIS A 27 -15.45 -16.37 -5.31
N ALA A 28 -16.33 -15.38 -5.14
CA ALA A 28 -17.52 -15.49 -4.31
C ALA A 28 -18.48 -16.58 -4.83
N VAL A 29 -18.76 -16.60 -6.13
CA VAL A 29 -19.62 -17.62 -6.77
C VAL A 29 -19.03 -19.02 -6.61
N LEU A 30 -17.75 -19.21 -6.93
CA LEU A 30 -17.08 -20.52 -6.80
C LEU A 30 -17.02 -20.99 -5.35
N SER A 31 -16.87 -20.07 -4.40
CA SER A 31 -16.86 -20.37 -2.96
C SER A 31 -18.25 -20.78 -2.45
N ALA A 32 -19.32 -20.21 -3.01
CA ALA A 32 -20.70 -20.56 -2.66
C ALA A 32 -21.14 -21.91 -3.22
N LEU A 33 -20.69 -22.28 -4.43
CA LEU A 33 -21.10 -23.53 -5.10
C LEU A 33 -20.60 -24.80 -4.38
N ARG A 34 -19.43 -24.75 -3.71
CA ARG A 34 -18.84 -25.85 -2.92
C ARG A 34 -18.78 -27.22 -3.63
N LEU A 35 -18.69 -27.21 -4.96
CA LEU A 35 -18.59 -28.44 -5.77
C LEU A 35 -17.15 -28.97 -5.77
N PRO A 36 -16.90 -30.24 -5.39
CA PRO A 36 -15.54 -30.82 -5.42
C PRO A 36 -14.89 -30.77 -6.81
N ALA A 37 -15.67 -30.94 -7.88
CA ALA A 37 -15.18 -30.85 -9.24
C ALA A 37 -14.60 -29.46 -9.61
N LEU A 38 -14.98 -28.41 -8.88
CA LEU A 38 -14.51 -27.04 -9.11
C LEU A 38 -13.37 -26.63 -8.17
N GLU A 39 -12.83 -27.54 -7.37
CA GLU A 39 -11.87 -27.19 -6.33
C GLU A 39 -10.55 -26.62 -6.89
N ALA A 40 -10.06 -27.20 -7.99
CA ALA A 40 -8.89 -26.70 -8.70
C ALA A 40 -9.13 -25.27 -9.23
N LEU A 41 -10.29 -25.04 -9.86
CA LEU A 41 -10.67 -23.72 -10.37
C LEU A 41 -10.82 -22.69 -9.25
N ARG A 42 -11.36 -23.09 -8.09
CA ARG A 42 -11.46 -22.22 -6.90
C ARG A 42 -10.08 -21.80 -6.40
N ARG A 43 -9.11 -22.72 -6.33
CA ARG A 43 -7.73 -22.41 -5.93
C ARG A 43 -7.06 -21.45 -6.91
N GLU A 44 -7.21 -21.69 -8.21
CA GLU A 44 -6.69 -20.80 -9.25
C GLU A 44 -7.34 -19.41 -9.20
N CYS A 45 -8.68 -19.36 -9.09
CA CYS A 45 -9.41 -18.10 -8.97
C CYS A 45 -8.98 -17.31 -7.74
N ARG A 46 -8.73 -17.98 -6.61
CA ARG A 46 -8.22 -17.33 -5.40
C ARG A 46 -6.84 -16.71 -5.61
N ALA A 47 -5.93 -17.43 -6.27
CA ALA A 47 -4.60 -16.92 -6.59
C ALA A 47 -4.68 -15.67 -7.49
N ARG A 48 -5.46 -15.76 -8.58
CA ARG A 48 -5.66 -14.64 -9.50
C ARG A 48 -6.37 -13.45 -8.84
N TYR A 49 -7.30 -13.71 -7.91
CA TYR A 49 -7.92 -12.66 -7.11
C TYR A 49 -6.90 -11.95 -6.21
N SER A 50 -6.04 -12.71 -5.51
CA SER A 50 -4.96 -12.14 -4.69
C SER A 50 -3.97 -11.33 -5.51
N ASP A 51 -3.61 -11.79 -6.71
CA ASP A 51 -2.71 -11.04 -7.60
C ASP A 51 -3.37 -9.77 -8.14
N ALA A 52 -4.65 -9.81 -8.51
CA ALA A 52 -5.42 -8.64 -8.93
C ALA A 52 -5.55 -7.62 -7.79
N LEU A 53 -5.78 -8.07 -6.55
CA LEU A 53 -5.83 -7.22 -5.37
C LEU A 53 -4.48 -6.55 -5.11
N ARG A 54 -3.38 -7.32 -5.15
CA ARG A 54 -2.03 -6.76 -5.00
C ARG A 54 -1.73 -5.74 -6.08
N ALA A 55 -2.02 -6.04 -7.34
CA ALA A 55 -1.81 -5.12 -8.45
C ALA A 55 -2.62 -3.82 -8.29
N TYR A 56 -3.89 -3.93 -7.87
CA TYR A 56 -4.73 -2.76 -7.58
C TYR A 56 -4.14 -1.91 -6.46
N VAL A 57 -3.77 -2.51 -5.32
CA VAL A 57 -3.16 -1.81 -4.20
C VAL A 57 -1.86 -1.14 -4.65
N THR A 58 -0.94 -1.85 -5.29
CA THR A 58 0.32 -1.27 -5.78
C THR A 58 0.10 -0.10 -6.74
N GLN A 59 -0.92 -0.16 -7.60
CA GLN A 59 -1.20 0.90 -8.57
C GLN A 59 -1.85 2.14 -7.93
N TYR A 60 -2.77 1.96 -6.97
CA TYR A 60 -3.63 3.04 -6.48
C TYR A 60 -3.33 3.51 -5.06
N PHE A 61 -2.57 2.75 -4.27
CA PHE A 61 -2.13 3.16 -2.94
C PHE A 61 -1.25 4.42 -3.00
N GLY A 62 -0.53 4.60 -4.11
CA GLY A 62 0.31 5.75 -4.35
C GLY A 62 1.55 5.78 -3.43
N ARG A 63 2.00 6.99 -3.08
CA ARG A 63 3.15 7.22 -2.21
C ARG A 63 2.74 8.14 -1.05
N PRO A 64 1.97 7.65 -0.05
CA PRO A 64 1.50 8.51 1.05
C PRO A 64 2.64 9.11 1.86
N LEU A 65 3.82 8.49 1.84
CA LEU A 65 5.06 8.96 2.48
C LEU A 65 6.15 9.32 1.46
N GLU A 66 5.79 9.85 0.29
CA GLU A 66 6.70 10.03 -0.86
C GLU A 66 8.08 10.64 -0.54
N LYS A 67 8.14 11.76 0.18
CA LYS A 67 9.41 12.42 0.55
C LYS A 67 10.26 11.55 1.46
N LEU A 68 9.62 10.82 2.37
CA LEU A 68 10.30 9.87 3.24
C LEU A 68 10.81 8.67 2.44
N THR A 69 9.99 8.15 1.51
CA THR A 69 10.41 7.09 0.58
C THR A 69 11.61 7.53 -0.26
N GLN A 70 11.56 8.72 -0.87
CA GLN A 70 12.66 9.29 -1.67
C GLN A 70 13.94 9.45 -0.85
N PHE A 71 13.82 9.93 0.39
CA PHE A 71 14.96 10.03 1.30
C PHE A 71 15.62 8.67 1.54
N PHE A 72 14.83 7.63 1.84
CA PHE A 72 15.35 6.28 2.09
C PHE A 72 15.78 5.52 0.83
N GLU A 73 15.24 5.84 -0.34
CA GLU A 73 15.77 5.38 -1.63
C GLU A 73 17.20 5.91 -1.81
N GLY A 74 17.45 7.20 -1.56
CA GLY A 74 18.79 7.79 -1.61
C GLY A 74 19.76 7.22 -0.56
N VAL A 75 19.27 6.94 0.66
CA VAL A 75 20.06 6.21 1.67
C VAL A 75 20.43 4.81 1.18
N SER A 76 19.48 4.08 0.60
CA SER A 76 19.71 2.71 0.09
C SER A 76 20.72 2.71 -1.05
N GLU A 77 20.67 3.70 -1.94
CA GLU A 77 21.63 3.87 -3.03
C GLU A 77 23.03 4.18 -2.49
N ALA A 78 23.14 5.06 -1.50
CA ALA A 78 24.42 5.34 -0.83
C ALA A 78 25.03 4.08 -0.21
N VAL A 79 24.21 3.25 0.46
CA VAL A 79 24.65 1.98 1.04
C VAL A 79 25.08 1.01 -0.06
N ALA A 80 24.33 0.91 -1.16
CA ALA A 80 24.69 0.08 -2.31
C ALA A 80 26.01 0.51 -2.97
N GLN A 81 26.37 1.79 -2.88
CA GLN A 81 27.66 2.33 -3.33
C GLN A 81 28.82 2.09 -2.34
N GLY A 82 28.59 1.31 -1.27
CA GLY A 82 29.63 0.86 -0.33
C GLY A 82 29.71 1.67 0.97
N VAL A 83 28.75 2.57 1.24
CA VAL A 83 28.68 3.27 2.53
C VAL A 83 28.12 2.33 3.58
N ARG A 84 28.76 2.29 4.74
CA ARG A 84 28.22 1.51 5.86
C ARG A 84 26.95 2.17 6.40
N GLU A 85 25.96 1.35 6.76
CA GLU A 85 24.65 1.85 7.21
C GLU A 85 24.77 2.83 8.39
N ASP A 86 25.68 2.58 9.33
CA ASP A 86 25.95 3.44 10.48
C ASP A 86 26.66 4.76 10.13
N GLU A 87 27.30 4.84 8.96
CA GLU A 87 28.03 6.01 8.48
C GLU A 87 27.19 6.95 7.61
N VAL A 88 26.04 6.47 7.09
CA VAL A 88 25.12 7.27 6.26
C VAL A 88 24.76 8.59 6.94
N CYS A 89 24.58 8.57 8.27
CA CYS A 89 24.18 9.73 9.05
C CYS A 89 25.21 10.88 9.08
N TYR A 90 26.45 10.64 8.66
CA TYR A 90 27.49 11.66 8.52
C TYR A 90 27.47 12.36 7.16
N ARG A 91 26.74 11.84 6.17
CA ARG A 91 26.55 12.52 4.88
C ARG A 91 25.58 13.69 5.06
N ALA A 92 25.93 14.88 4.56
CA ALA A 92 25.10 16.07 4.71
C ALA A 92 23.65 15.87 4.22
N ALA A 93 23.48 15.23 3.06
CA ALA A 93 22.18 14.91 2.46
C ALA A 93 21.33 13.91 3.25
N PHE A 94 21.94 13.09 4.12
CA PHE A 94 21.27 12.06 4.91
C PHE A 94 21.52 12.24 6.40
N SER A 95 21.83 13.46 6.82
CA SER A 95 22.16 13.75 8.22
C SER A 95 20.97 13.54 9.15
N LYS A 96 21.23 13.41 10.45
CA LYS A 96 20.18 13.36 11.49
C LYS A 96 19.25 14.59 11.42
N HIS A 97 19.78 15.74 11.03
CA HIS A 97 19.00 16.97 10.87
C HIS A 97 18.03 16.86 9.68
N GLU A 98 18.52 16.36 8.54
CA GLU A 98 17.68 16.21 7.35
C GLU A 98 16.60 15.14 7.56
N LEU A 99 16.93 14.01 8.22
CA LEU A 99 15.92 13.02 8.58
C LEU A 99 14.83 13.63 9.47
N ARG A 100 15.18 14.42 10.50
CA ARG A 100 14.18 15.13 11.34
C ARG A 100 13.28 16.03 10.50
N ARG A 101 13.85 16.77 9.55
CA ARG A 101 13.11 17.66 8.67
C ARG A 101 12.11 16.90 7.81
N VAL A 102 12.51 15.78 7.22
CA VAL A 102 11.63 14.92 6.41
C VAL A 102 10.53 14.30 7.27
N LEU A 103 10.85 13.82 8.48
CA LEU A 103 9.85 13.28 9.40
C LEU A 103 8.80 14.31 9.82
N ALA A 104 9.21 15.58 10.02
CA ALA A 104 8.31 16.67 10.38
C ALA A 104 7.28 17.01 9.29
N MET A 105 7.49 16.58 8.04
CA MET A 105 6.53 16.75 6.94
C MET A 105 5.31 15.81 7.05
N TYR A 106 5.36 14.80 7.93
CA TYR A 106 4.32 13.79 8.06
C TYR A 106 3.72 13.75 9.48
N PRO A 107 3.15 14.85 9.98
CA PRO A 107 2.38 14.81 11.22
C PRO A 107 1.10 13.98 11.02
N ALA A 108 0.54 13.48 12.12
CA ALA A 108 -0.61 12.58 12.09
C ALA A 108 -1.82 13.12 11.29
N HIS A 109 -2.08 14.43 11.35
CA HIS A 109 -3.20 15.05 10.64
C HIS A 109 -3.01 15.10 9.11
N GLU A 110 -1.79 15.34 8.61
CA GLU A 110 -1.51 15.31 7.17
C GLU A 110 -1.61 13.89 6.63
N VAL A 111 -1.12 12.89 7.39
CA VAL A 111 -1.29 11.48 7.04
C VAL A 111 -2.79 11.13 6.99
N ARG A 112 -3.58 11.46 8.03
CA ARG A 112 -5.03 11.23 8.04
C ARG A 112 -5.74 11.88 6.85
N LYS A 113 -5.36 13.11 6.48
CA LYS A 113 -5.91 13.82 5.31
C LYS A 113 -5.57 13.11 4.00
N SER A 114 -4.34 12.58 3.86
CA SER A 114 -3.95 11.79 2.69
C SER A 114 -4.74 10.49 2.59
N LEU A 115 -4.98 9.80 3.73
CA LEU A 115 -5.76 8.56 3.80
C LEU A 115 -7.23 8.80 3.43
N HIS A 116 -7.84 9.92 3.85
CA HIS A 116 -9.19 10.29 3.40
C HIS A 116 -9.29 10.46 1.89
N ARG A 117 -8.30 11.12 1.29
CA ARG A 117 -8.26 11.29 -0.18
C ARG A 117 -8.13 9.94 -0.88
N LEU A 118 -7.27 9.06 -0.35
CA LEU A 118 -7.11 7.71 -0.85
C LEU A 118 -8.42 6.92 -0.76
N TYR A 119 -9.10 6.94 0.40
CA TYR A 119 -10.40 6.29 0.59
C TYR A 119 -11.41 6.74 -0.46
N ARG A 120 -11.61 8.06 -0.62
CA ARG A 120 -12.54 8.62 -1.62
C ARG A 120 -12.18 8.26 -3.05
N THR A 121 -10.89 8.13 -3.37
CA THR A 121 -10.45 7.68 -4.70
C THR A 121 -10.83 6.22 -4.92
N VAL A 122 -10.61 5.36 -3.93
CA VAL A 122 -10.93 3.93 -4.01
C VAL A 122 -12.44 3.72 -4.07
N GLU A 123 -13.20 4.42 -3.23
CA GLU A 123 -14.68 4.42 -3.23
C GLU A 123 -15.25 4.77 -4.61
N LYS A 124 -14.66 5.73 -5.32
CA LYS A 124 -15.08 6.09 -6.69
C LYS A 124 -14.71 5.08 -7.77
N HIS A 125 -13.71 4.23 -7.52
CA HIS A 125 -13.26 3.25 -8.50
C HIS A 125 -14.07 1.95 -8.44
N LEU A 126 -14.56 1.60 -7.25
CA LEU A 126 -15.15 0.30 -6.97
C LEU A 126 -16.68 0.40 -6.92
N SER A 127 -17.34 -0.63 -7.40
CA SER A 127 -18.77 -0.84 -7.18
C SER A 127 -19.07 -1.17 -5.72
N GLU A 128 -20.30 -0.90 -5.30
CA GLU A 128 -20.80 -1.19 -3.94
C GLU A 128 -21.07 -2.70 -3.72
N GLU A 129 -20.93 -3.53 -4.77
CA GLU A 129 -21.24 -4.95 -4.71
C GLU A 129 -20.18 -5.76 -3.92
N GLY A 130 -20.64 -6.71 -3.12
CA GLY A 130 -19.79 -7.73 -2.50
C GLY A 130 -18.87 -7.27 -1.36
N GLY A 131 -18.95 -5.99 -0.94
CA GLY A 131 -18.10 -5.47 0.12
C GLY A 131 -16.62 -5.34 -0.28
N LEU A 132 -16.34 -5.26 -1.59
CA LEU A 132 -14.98 -5.20 -2.12
C LEU A 132 -14.19 -4.00 -1.57
N LEU A 133 -14.85 -2.85 -1.36
CA LEU A 133 -14.24 -1.66 -0.77
C LEU A 133 -13.58 -1.97 0.59
N GLN A 134 -14.25 -2.71 1.47
CA GLN A 134 -13.70 -3.08 2.78
C GLN A 134 -12.47 -3.99 2.65
N VAL A 135 -12.51 -4.92 1.69
CA VAL A 135 -11.37 -5.83 1.43
C VAL A 135 -10.17 -5.05 0.92
N VAL A 136 -10.39 -4.14 -0.04
CA VAL A 136 -9.34 -3.28 -0.58
C VAL A 136 -8.79 -2.35 0.48
N TRP A 137 -9.66 -1.74 1.30
CA TRP A 137 -9.24 -0.85 2.36
C TRP A 137 -8.37 -1.55 3.40
N ARG A 138 -8.71 -2.79 3.78
CA ARG A 138 -7.87 -3.63 4.63
C ARG A 138 -6.52 -3.94 3.98
N ALA A 139 -6.51 -4.29 2.69
CA ALA A 139 -5.26 -4.57 1.98
C ALA A 139 -4.36 -3.32 1.91
N MET A 140 -4.94 -2.12 1.75
CA MET A 140 -4.20 -0.86 1.83
C MET A 140 -3.67 -0.57 3.24
N GLN A 141 -4.43 -0.91 4.29
CA GLN A 141 -3.97 -0.79 5.66
C GLN A 141 -2.75 -1.69 5.92
N GLU A 142 -2.82 -2.95 5.48
CA GLU A 142 -1.71 -3.91 5.62
C GLU A 142 -0.45 -3.42 4.89
N GLU A 143 -0.59 -2.92 3.66
CA GLU A 143 0.51 -2.33 2.90
C GLU A 143 1.11 -1.10 3.60
N PHE A 144 0.28 -0.20 4.14
CA PHE A 144 0.76 0.97 4.89
C PHE A 144 1.56 0.55 6.13
N ILE A 145 1.07 -0.43 6.88
CA ILE A 145 1.74 -0.94 8.07
C ILE A 145 3.07 -1.60 7.70
N ALA A 146 3.11 -2.40 6.62
CA ALA A 146 4.34 -3.02 6.15
C ALA A 146 5.40 -1.97 5.79
N GLN A 147 5.02 -0.91 5.06
CA GLN A 147 5.91 0.21 4.74
C GLN A 147 6.38 0.94 5.99
N HIS A 148 5.48 1.19 6.94
CA HIS A 148 5.79 1.83 8.21
C HIS A 148 6.85 1.06 9.01
N VAL A 149 6.65 -0.26 9.18
CA VAL A 149 7.57 -1.14 9.90
C VAL A 149 8.93 -1.21 9.20
N ALA A 150 8.94 -1.35 7.87
CA ALA A 150 10.17 -1.36 7.09
C ALA A 150 10.96 -0.04 7.24
N LEU A 151 10.27 1.10 7.26
CA LEU A 151 10.89 2.41 7.48
C LEU A 151 11.44 2.54 8.91
N GLN A 152 10.71 2.08 9.93
CA GLN A 152 11.23 2.07 11.31
C GLN A 152 12.51 1.25 11.43
N ALA A 153 12.56 0.06 10.81
CA ALA A 153 13.75 -0.78 10.79
C ALA A 153 14.94 -0.08 10.13
N ARG A 154 14.71 0.60 8.98
CA ARG A 154 15.76 1.38 8.30
C ARG A 154 16.26 2.56 9.14
N ILE A 155 15.36 3.27 9.82
CA ILE A 155 15.75 4.35 10.76
C ILE A 155 16.63 3.78 11.87
N ALA A 156 16.25 2.65 12.46
CA ALA A 156 17.01 2.03 13.54
C ALA A 156 18.41 1.59 13.09
N ALA A 157 18.55 1.04 11.87
CA ALA A 157 19.82 0.61 11.31
C ALA A 157 20.74 1.78 10.95
N CYS A 158 20.20 2.81 10.27
CA CYS A 158 21.01 3.93 9.76
C CYS A 158 21.24 5.04 10.81
N TYR A 159 20.43 5.10 11.86
CA TYR A 159 20.43 6.18 12.87
C TYR A 159 20.32 5.69 14.33
N PRO A 160 21.11 4.68 14.77
CA PRO A 160 20.92 3.99 16.06
C PRO A 160 21.05 4.89 17.30
N ALA A 161 21.80 5.99 17.22
CA ALA A 161 22.01 6.95 18.31
C ALA A 161 21.29 8.29 18.10
N ALA A 162 20.28 8.35 17.23
CA ALA A 162 19.57 9.60 16.94
C ALA A 162 18.32 9.81 17.80
N GLY A 163 17.80 8.74 18.43
CA GLY A 163 16.52 8.76 19.13
C GLY A 163 15.34 9.15 18.23
N LEU A 164 15.48 8.92 16.91
CA LEU A 164 14.49 9.28 15.92
C LEU A 164 13.55 8.11 15.68
N THR A 165 12.26 8.41 15.74
CA THR A 165 11.19 7.46 15.42
C THR A 165 10.22 8.12 14.44
N LEU A 166 9.43 7.31 13.75
CA LEU A 166 8.32 7.85 12.97
C LEU A 166 7.33 8.57 13.92
N PRO A 167 6.77 9.73 13.51
CA PRO A 167 5.82 10.49 14.34
C PRO A 167 4.50 9.74 14.61
N LEU A 168 4.14 8.81 13.72
CA LEU A 168 2.97 7.95 13.89
C LEU A 168 3.40 6.60 14.47
N THR A 169 2.54 6.02 15.28
CA THR A 169 2.66 4.62 15.72
C THR A 169 1.81 3.74 14.82
N THR A 170 2.06 2.42 14.84
CA THR A 170 1.18 1.45 14.17
C THR A 170 -0.27 1.56 14.67
N GLN A 171 -0.49 1.83 15.96
CA GLN A 171 -1.83 2.01 16.50
C GLN A 171 -2.53 3.23 15.91
N HIS A 172 -1.84 4.38 15.81
CA HIS A 172 -2.42 5.58 15.18
C HIS A 172 -2.83 5.33 13.72
N ILE A 173 -2.09 4.48 13.00
CA ILE A 173 -2.43 4.08 11.63
C ILE A 173 -3.70 3.20 11.63
N LEU A 174 -3.75 2.19 12.50
CA LEU A 174 -4.93 1.33 12.64
C LEU A 174 -6.19 2.15 12.96
N ASP A 175 -6.09 3.05 13.94
CA ASP A 175 -7.18 3.94 14.36
C ASP A 175 -7.63 4.83 13.19
N ALA A 176 -6.69 5.45 12.46
CA ALA A 176 -7.01 6.30 11.32
C ALA A 176 -7.76 5.55 10.22
N PHE A 177 -7.31 4.33 9.84
CA PHE A 177 -7.99 3.51 8.83
C PHE A 177 -9.39 3.07 9.31
N SER A 178 -9.53 2.73 10.60
CA SER A 178 -10.80 2.32 11.20
C SER A 178 -11.79 3.49 11.28
N ASP A 179 -11.34 4.66 11.72
CA ASP A 179 -12.16 5.87 11.80
C ASP A 179 -12.68 6.28 10.42
N ILE A 180 -11.80 6.32 9.41
CA ILE A 180 -12.18 6.66 8.04
C ILE A 180 -13.25 5.70 7.49
N ALA A 181 -13.10 4.40 7.75
CA ALA A 181 -14.07 3.40 7.31
C ALA A 181 -15.41 3.44 8.07
N ARG A 182 -15.48 4.14 9.22
CA ARG A 182 -16.71 4.36 9.99
C ARG A 182 -17.39 5.68 9.64
N GLU A 183 -16.63 6.66 9.19
CA GLU A 183 -17.12 7.98 8.77
C GLU A 183 -17.83 7.94 7.40
N HIS A 184 -17.66 6.85 6.65
CA HIS A 184 -18.22 6.58 5.33
C HIS A 184 -19.06 5.32 5.36
#